data_AF-A0A839NI36-F1
#
_entry.id   AF-A0A839NI36-F1
#
_cell.length_a   1.000
_cell.length_b   1.000
_cell.length_c   1.000
_cell.angle_alpha   90.00
_cell.angle_beta   90.00
_cell.angle_gamma   90.00
#
_symmetry.space_group_name_H-M   'P 1'
#
loop_
_entity.id
_entity.type
_entity.pdbx_description
1 polymer ?
#
loop_
_entity_poly.entity_id
_entity_poly.type
_entity_poly.pdbx_seq_one_letter_code
_entity_poly.pdbx_strand_id
1 'polypeptide(L)' 'MKYYSIGKSGYIGVEINLESNVSTVYRQEEKNKIKLEIIVEPNANDNFQKELFYIASREEGVATLLATNDILYI' A
#
# COMPACT_ATOMS: atom_id res chain seq x y z
N MET A 1 -4.66 5.90 5.37
CA MET A 1 -5.13 4.71 4.64
C MET A 1 -6.62 4.81 4.40
N LYS A 2 -7.11 4.42 3.23
CA LYS A 2 -8.54 4.35 2.91
C LYS A 2 -8.86 3.00 2.30
N TYR A 3 -10.01 2.43 2.68
CA TYR A 3 -10.50 1.14 2.19
C TYR A 3 -11.81 1.35 1.43
N TYR A 4 -11.99 0.67 0.31
CA TYR A 4 -13.22 0.74 -0.49
C TYR A 4 -13.50 -0.58 -1.17
N SER A 5 -14.79 -0.89 -1.38
CA SER A 5 -15.21 -2.07 -2.11
C SER A 5 -14.94 -1.92 -3.60
N ILE A 6 -14.37 -2.95 -4.24
CA ILE A 6 -14.21 -3.02 -5.70
C ILE A 6 -15.31 -3.93 -6.27
N GLY A 7 -16.28 -3.31 -6.94
CA GLY A 7 -17.35 -4.04 -7.64
C GLY A 7 -18.21 -4.92 -6.73
N LYS A 8 -18.74 -6.01 -7.28
CA LYS A 8 -19.60 -6.99 -6.57
C LYS A 8 -18.87 -8.26 -6.13
N SER A 9 -17.57 -8.37 -6.44
CA SER A 9 -16.76 -9.58 -6.26
C SER A 9 -16.17 -9.74 -4.85
N GLY A 10 -16.38 -8.75 -3.96
CA GLY A 10 -15.91 -8.79 -2.58
C GLY A 10 -14.45 -8.37 -2.38
N TYR A 11 -13.74 -8.02 -3.45
CA TYR A 11 -12.39 -7.44 -3.34
C TYR A 11 -12.44 -6.07 -2.69
N ILE A 12 -11.38 -5.75 -1.95
CA ILE A 12 -11.22 -4.47 -1.28
C ILE A 12 -10.00 -3.78 -1.86
N GLY A 13 -10.17 -2.53 -2.28
CA GLY A 13 -9.09 -1.64 -2.64
C GLY A 13 -8.57 -0.92 -1.40
N VAL A 14 -7.25 -0.88 -1.27
CA VAL A 14 -6.57 -0.16 -0.19
C VAL A 14 -5.69 0.93 -0.79
N GLU A 15 -6.00 2.18 -0.43
CA GLU A 15 -5.21 3.35 -0.78
C GLU A 15 -4.26 3.70 0.37
N ILE A 16 -2.96 3.70 0.07
CA ILE A 16 -1.89 4.04 0.99
C ILE A 16 -1.16 5.27 0.44
N ASN A 17 -1.03 6.29 1.29
CA ASN A 17 -0.22 7.47 0.98
C ASN A 17 0.97 7.44 1.95
N LEU A 18 2.18 7.35 1.40
CA LEU A 18 3.44 7.38 2.12
C LEU A 18 4.03 8.78 1.92
N GLU A 19 4.39 9.45 3.02
CA GLU A 19 5.13 10.70 2.98
C GLU A 19 6.46 10.49 3.71
N SER A 20 7.56 10.91 3.09
CA SER A 20 8.87 10.97 3.75
C SER A 20 9.40 12.39 3.69
N ASN A 21 10.00 12.83 4.79
CA ASN A 21 10.69 14.12 4.82
C ASN A 21 11.98 13.99 4.02
N VAL A 22 12.18 14.88 3.05
CA VAL A 22 13.44 14.94 2.29
C VAL A 22 14.10 16.25 2.70
N SER A 23 15.20 16.19 3.47
CA SER A 23 15.95 17.41 3.76
C SER A 23 16.73 17.79 2.50
N THR A 24 16.16 18.63 1.65
CA THR A 24 16.93 19.27 0.58
C THR A 24 17.53 20.56 1.13
N VAL A 25 18.77 20.86 0.75
CA VAL A 25 19.49 22.07 1.19
C VAL A 25 18.77 23.36 0.77
N TYR A 26 17.80 23.25 -0.15
CA TYR A 26 17.08 24.34 -0.76
C TYR A 26 15.64 24.50 -0.23
N ARG A 27 15.03 23.46 0.36
CA ARG A 27 13.65 23.49 0.89
C ARG A 27 13.50 22.56 2.10
N GLN A 28 13.43 23.14 3.30
CA GLN A 28 13.26 22.39 4.55
C GLN A 28 11.89 21.69 4.68
N GLU A 29 10.89 22.11 3.90
CA GLU A 29 9.51 21.59 3.98
C GLU A 29 9.19 20.56 2.87
N GLU A 30 10.17 20.14 2.09
CA GLU A 30 9.94 19.25 0.95
C GLU A 30 9.64 17.81 1.43
N LYS A 31 8.51 17.27 0.96
CA LYS A 31 8.07 15.90 1.28
C LYS A 31 7.98 15.07 0.01
N ASN A 32 8.61 13.90 0.00
CA ASN A 32 8.41 12.92 -1.04
C ASN A 32 7.13 12.13 -0.74
N LYS A 33 6.21 12.10 -1.69
CA LYS A 33 4.89 11.46 -1.55
C LYS A 33 4.74 10.33 -2.54
N ILE A 34 4.44 9.14 -2.04
CA ILE A 34 4.15 7.95 -2.85
C ILE A 34 2.72 7.51 -2.56
N LYS A 35 1.94 7.28 -3.61
CA LYS A 35 0.59 6.70 -3.52
C LYS A 35 0.62 5.27 -4.04
N LEU A 36 0.10 4.33 -3.26
CA LEU A 36 -0.03 2.92 -3.62
C LEU A 36 -1.51 2.52 -3.55
N GLU A 37 -1.92 1.68 -4.51
CA GLU A 37 -3.24 1.04 -4.56
C GLU A 37 -3.04 -0.48 -4.58
N ILE A 38 -3.65 -1.17 -3.63
CA ILE A 38 -3.50 -2.62 -3.44
C ILE A 38 -4.89 -3.26 -3.45
N ILE A 39 -5.06 -4.29 -4.28
CA ILE A 39 -6.28 -5.10 -4.31
C ILE A 39 -6.06 -6.29 -3.37
N VAL A 40 -6.96 -6.45 -2.39
CA VAL A 40 -6.87 -7.49 -1.37
C VAL A 40 -8.08 -8.41 -1.48
N GLU A 41 -7.82 -9.71 -1.38
CA GLU A 41 -8.86 -10.72 -1.29
C GLU A 41 -9.68 -10.54 0.01
N PRO A 42 -11.02 -10.75 -0.03
CA PRO A 42 -11.88 -10.50 1.12
C PRO A 42 -11.49 -11.27 2.39
N ASN A 43 -10.99 -12.50 2.24
CA ASN A 43 -10.52 -13.35 3.34
C ASN A 43 -9.20 -12.88 3.98
N ALA A 44 -8.41 -12.07 3.26
CA ALA A 44 -7.10 -11.61 3.70
C ALA A 44 -7.14 -10.21 4.33
N ASN A 45 -8.25 -9.48 4.20
CA ASN A 45 -8.36 -8.08 4.59
C ASN A 45 -8.04 -7.82 6.08
N ASP A 46 -8.56 -8.66 6.98
CA ASP A 46 -8.35 -8.48 8.42
C ASP A 46 -6.88 -8.63 8.83
N ASN A 47 -6.19 -9.63 8.25
CA ASN A 47 -4.77 -9.85 8.49
C ASN A 47 -3.93 -8.75 7.83
N PHE A 48 -4.28 -8.37 6.59
CA PHE A 48 -3.61 -7.30 5.86
C PHE A 48 -3.67 -5.96 6.62
N GLN A 49 -4.84 -5.58 7.14
CA GLN A 49 -5.00 -4.36 7.91
C GLN A 49 -4.15 -4.36 9.20
N LYS A 50 -4.10 -5.48 9.91
CA LYS A 50 -3.30 -5.62 11.14
C LYS A 50 -1.81 -5.49 10.85
N GLU A 51 -1.30 -6.21 9.86
CA GLU A 51 0.11 -6.17 9.47
C GLU A 51 0.50 -4.78 8.95
N LEU A 52 -0.34 -4.18 8.10
CA LEU A 52 -0.06 -2.85 7.56
C LEU A 52 -0.03 -1.78 8.66
N PHE A 53 -0.95 -1.86 9.64
CA PHE A 53 -0.92 -0.99 10.80
C PHE A 53 0.35 -1.19 11.64
N TYR A 54 0.73 -2.45 11.88
CA TYR A 54 1.94 -2.78 12.62
C TYR A 54 3.19 -2.19 11.95
N ILE A 55 3.36 -2.41 10.64
CA ILE A 55 4.47 -1.88 9.84
C ILE A 55 4.48 -0.35 9.89
N ALA A 56 3.33 0.29 9.66
CA ALA A 56 3.22 1.74 9.67
C ALA A 56 3.53 2.35 11.06
N SER A 57 3.15 1.67 12.14
CA SER A 57 3.39 2.15 13.52
C SER A 57 4.84 2.04 13.96
N ARG A 58 5.63 1.16 13.33
CA ARG A 58 7.03 0.91 13.67
C ARG A 58 8.01 1.44 12.63
N GLU A 59 7.51 1.92 11.49
CA GLU A 59 8.30 2.25 10.31
C GLU A 59 9.23 1.09 9.88
N GLU A 60 8.80 -0.15 10.14
CA GLU A 60 9.61 -1.35 9.99
C GLU A 60 8.77 -2.50 9.43
N GLY A 61 9.26 -3.13 8.35
CA GLY A 61 8.61 -4.28 7.73
C GLY A 61 9.30 -4.70 6.44
N VAL A 62 9.19 -5.99 6.09
CA VAL A 62 9.71 -6.54 4.83
C VAL A 62 8.54 -7.17 4.08
N ALA A 63 8.32 -6.74 2.84
CA ALA A 63 7.38 -7.38 1.93
C ALA A 63 8.16 -8.15 0.85
N THR A 64 7.78 -9.40 0.61
CA THR A 64 8.32 -10.17 -0.51
C THR A 64 7.37 -10.06 -1.69
N LEU A 65 7.84 -9.45 -2.79
CA LEU A 65 7.12 -9.44 -4.05
C LEU A 65 7.30 -10.79 -4.74
N LEU A 66 6.23 -11.56 -4.87
CA LEU A 66 6.18 -12.77 -5.68
C LEU A 66 5.53 -12.41 -7.01
N ALA A 67 6.31 -12.38 -8.09
CA ALA A 67 5.79 -12.16 -9.43
C ALA A 67 5.41 -13.50 -10.07
N THR A 68 4.12 -13.67 -10.39
CA THR A 68 3.67 -14.68 -11.35
C THR A 68 3.49 -13.99 -12.70
N ASN A 69 4.26 -14.42 -13.70
CA ASN A 69 4.18 -13.91 -15.06
C ASN A 69 2.87 -14.39 -15.73
N ASP A 70 1.75 -13.72 -15.47
CA ASP A 70 0.57 -13.85 -16.31
C ASP A 70 0.71 -12.87 -17.47
N ILE A 71 1.31 -13.37 -18.56
CA ILE A 71 1.29 -12.67 -19.85
C ILE A 71 -0.16 -12.69 -20.33
N LEU A 72 -0.87 -11.58 -20.14
CA LEU A 72 -2.17 -11.37 -20.76
C LEU A 72 -1.92 -11.15 -22.26
N TYR A 73 -2.13 -12.19 -23.07
CA TYR A 73 -2.21 -12.04 -24.52
C TYR A 73 -3.46 -11.20 -24.82
N ILE A 74 -3.25 -10.02 -25.38
CA ILE A 74 -4.29 -9.14 -25.94
C ILE A 74 -4.52 -9.55 -27.40
#